data_AF-A0A3M9MGS9-F1
#
_entry.id   AF-A0A3M9MGS9-F1
#
_cell.length_a   1.000
_cell.length_b   1.000
_cell.length_c   1.000
_cell.angle_alpha   90.00
_cell.angle_beta   90.00
_cell.angle_gamma   90.00
#
_symmetry.space_group_name_H-M   'P 1'
#
loop_
_entity.id
_entity.type
_entity.pdbx_description
1 polymer ?
#
loop_
_entity_poly.entity_id
_entity_poly.type
_entity_poly.pdbx_seq_one_letter_code
_entity_poly.pdbx_strand_id
1 'polypeptide(L)'
;MTPGEVLAGPLLVDTDVLSWIALGEGRGEEFAALLVGHRPFTSFITSAEVRTFLSMNVLDDERADALRLGLADYALLPARVEDIVTE
;
A
#
# COMPACT_ATOMS: atom_id res chain seq x y z
N MET A 1 5.40 -4.35 -16.38
CA MET A 1 4.81 -3.01 -16.45
C MET A 1 5.93 -2.04 -16.16
N THR A 2 6.03 -0.97 -16.92
CA THR A 2 6.96 0.13 -16.67
C THR A 2 6.19 1.30 -16.04
N PRO A 3 6.85 2.22 -15.30
CA PRO A 3 6.16 3.35 -14.69
C PRO A 3 5.34 4.18 -15.70
N GLY A 4 5.82 4.31 -16.94
CA GLY A 4 5.11 5.03 -18.02
C GLY A 4 3.86 4.32 -18.56
N GLU A 5 3.66 3.04 -18.23
CA GLU A 5 2.45 2.28 -18.59
C GLU A 5 1.35 2.40 -17.51
N VAL A 6 1.66 2.99 -16.35
CA VAL A 6 0.69 3.21 -15.28
C VAL A 6 -0.11 4.47 -15.56
N LEU A 7 -1.43 4.32 -15.69
CA LEU A 7 -2.31 5.46 -15.94
C LEU A 7 -2.27 6.45 -14.76
N ALA A 8 -2.24 7.75 -15.08
CA ALA A 8 -2.31 8.80 -14.08
C ALA A 8 -3.63 8.72 -13.30
N GLY A 9 -3.56 8.87 -11.98
CA GLY A 9 -4.72 8.81 -11.10
C GLY A 9 -4.42 8.11 -9.76
N PRO A 10 -5.46 7.92 -8.93
CA PRO A 10 -5.37 7.12 -7.71
C PRO A 10 -4.92 5.69 -8.01
N LEU A 11 -3.85 5.24 -7.36
CA LEU A 11 -3.42 3.85 -7.44
C LEU A 11 -3.80 3.09 -6.19
N LEU A 12 -4.61 2.05 -6.34
CA LEU A 12 -4.93 1.15 -5.26
C LEU A 12 -3.80 0.12 -5.11
N VAL A 13 -3.20 0.09 -3.92
CA VAL A 13 -2.09 -0.78 -3.56
C VAL A 13 -2.62 -1.97 -2.76
N ASP A 14 -2.22 -3.16 -3.19
CA ASP A 14 -2.53 -4.42 -2.53
C ASP A 14 -1.62 -4.69 -1.32
N THR A 15 -2.03 -5.59 -0.43
CA THR A 15 -1.31 -5.96 0.80
C THR A 15 0.09 -6.49 0.52
N ASP A 16 0.27 -7.36 -0.47
CA ASP A 16 1.59 -7.91 -0.79
C ASP A 16 2.55 -6.84 -1.29
N VAL A 17 2.05 -5.94 -2.16
CA VAL A 17 2.83 -4.84 -2.71
C VAL A 17 3.26 -3.87 -1.62
N LEU A 18 2.33 -3.48 -0.74
CA LEU A 18 2.63 -2.63 0.42
C LEU A 18 3.69 -3.30 1.29
N SER A 19 3.54 -4.60 1.57
CA SER A 19 4.45 -5.34 2.43
C SER A 19 5.85 -5.45 1.82
N TRP A 20 5.96 -5.76 0.53
CA TRP A 20 7.25 -5.81 -0.17
C TRP A 20 7.96 -4.46 -0.20
N ILE A 21 7.23 -3.36 -0.42
CA ILE A 21 7.80 -2.02 -0.39
C ILE A 21 8.26 -1.67 1.02
N ALA A 22 7.40 -1.84 2.02
CA ALA A 22 7.68 -1.47 3.40
C ALA A 22 8.86 -2.26 4.00
N LEU A 23 8.95 -3.55 3.68
CA LEU A 23 9.98 -4.45 4.21
C LEU A 23 11.25 -4.49 3.36
N GLY A 24 11.26 -3.85 2.19
CA GLY A 24 12.39 -3.91 1.25
C GLY A 24 12.63 -5.32 0.71
N GLU A 25 11.58 -6.10 0.51
CA GLU A 25 11.64 -7.52 0.14
C GLU A 25 11.03 -7.80 -1.23
N GLY A 26 11.35 -8.99 -1.78
CA GLY A 26 10.75 -9.48 -3.01
C GLY A 26 10.93 -8.53 -4.18
N ARG A 27 9.82 -7.94 -4.64
CA ARG A 27 9.78 -6.99 -5.77
C ARG A 27 9.52 -5.54 -5.31
N GLY A 28 9.82 -5.22 -4.05
CA GLY A 28 9.53 -3.92 -3.44
C GLY A 28 10.06 -2.73 -4.24
N GLU A 29 11.32 -2.78 -4.70
CA GLU A 29 11.90 -1.71 -5.53
C GLU A 29 11.18 -1.53 -6.87
N GLU A 30 10.80 -2.63 -7.52
CA GLU A 30 10.07 -2.59 -8.80
C GLU A 30 8.70 -1.92 -8.61
N PHE A 31 7.96 -2.30 -7.58
CA PHE A 31 6.65 -1.70 -7.30
C PHE A 31 6.76 -0.25 -6.82
N ALA A 32 7.77 0.09 -6.00
CA ALA A 32 8.00 1.46 -5.58
C ALA A 32 8.22 2.38 -6.78
N ALA A 33 8.96 1.92 -7.80
CA ALA A 33 9.16 2.67 -9.04
C ALA A 33 7.84 2.91 -9.81
N LEU A 34 6.89 1.98 -9.77
CA LEU A 34 5.58 2.12 -10.40
C LEU A 34 4.67 3.13 -9.69
N LEU A 35 4.93 3.43 -8.42
CA LEU A 35 4.15 4.40 -7.63
C LEU A 35 4.66 5.85 -7.76
N VAL A 36 5.84 6.06 -8.36
CA VAL A 36 6.45 7.40 -8.47
C VAL A 36 5.54 8.35 -9.24
N GLY A 37 5.16 9.46 -8.61
CA GLY A 37 4.29 10.48 -9.21
C GLY A 37 2.78 10.19 -9.07
N HIS A 38 2.41 9.09 -8.43
CA HIS A 38 1.02 8.74 -8.14
C HIS A 38 0.70 8.99 -6.66
N ARG A 39 -0.57 9.29 -6.37
CA ARG A 39 -1.08 9.26 -4.99
C ARG A 39 -1.55 7.83 -4.71
N PRO A 40 -0.88 7.08 -3.82
CA PRO A 40 -1.25 5.72 -3.59
C PRO A 40 -2.31 5.63 -2.48
N PHE A 41 -3.18 4.64 -2.61
CA PHE A 41 -4.30 4.38 -1.72
C PHE A 41 -4.32 2.91 -1.34
N THR A 42 -4.89 2.59 -0.18
CA THR A 42 -5.18 1.21 0.22
C THR A 42 -6.68 1.02 0.40
N SER A 43 -7.15 -0.21 0.19
CA SER A 43 -8.53 -0.57 0.51
C SER A 43 -8.69 -0.79 2.01
N PHE A 44 -9.93 -0.76 2.49
CA PHE A 44 -10.23 -1.21 3.86
C PHE A 44 -9.77 -2.65 4.12
N ILE A 45 -9.89 -3.54 3.12
CA ILE A 45 -9.44 -4.93 3.24
C ILE A 45 -7.93 -5.00 3.43
N THR A 46 -7.17 -4.28 2.61
CA THR A 46 -5.71 -4.17 2.73
C THR A 46 -5.28 -3.66 4.10
N SER A 47 -5.93 -2.61 4.60
CA SER A 47 -5.65 -2.10 5.94
C SER A 47 -5.95 -3.12 7.04
N ALA A 48 -7.05 -3.87 6.91
CA ALA A 48 -7.43 -4.91 7.85
C ALA A 48 -6.43 -6.09 7.85
N GLU A 49 -5.96 -6.51 6.67
CA GLU A 49 -4.97 -7.58 6.52
C GLU A 49 -3.64 -7.20 7.18
N VAL A 50 -3.10 -6.02 6.88
CA VAL A 50 -1.85 -5.53 7.51
C VAL A 50 -1.98 -5.45 9.03
N ARG A 51 -3.10 -4.91 9.53
CA ARG A 51 -3.36 -4.84 10.98
C ARG A 51 -3.46 -6.22 11.62
N THR A 52 -4.05 -7.19 10.91
CA THR A 52 -4.12 -8.58 11.37
C THR A 52 -2.72 -9.17 11.48
N PHE A 53 -1.88 -9.01 10.44
CA PHE A 53 -0.48 -9.45 10.48
C PHE A 53 0.30 -8.84 11.64
N LEU A 54 0.16 -7.53 11.87
CA LEU A 54 0.79 -6.83 13.00
C LEU A 54 0.30 -7.36 14.36
N SER A 55 -1.00 -7.72 14.47
CA SER A 55 -1.57 -8.23 15.72
C SER A 55 -1.14 -9.66 16.06
N MET A 56 -0.77 -10.45 15.05
CA MET A 56 -0.27 -11.82 15.25
C MET A 56 1.13 -11.84 15.89
N ASN A 57 1.82 -10.71 15.95
CA ASN A 57 3.14 -10.56 16.57
C ASN A 57 4.18 -11.57 16.05
N VAL A 58 4.10 -11.89 14.76
CA VAL A 58 5.00 -12.82 14.04
C VAL A 58 6.19 -12.13 13.39
N LEU A 59 6.22 -10.80 13.43
CA LEU A 59 7.29 -9.95 12.94
C LEU A 59 8.11 -9.44 14.12
N ASP A 60 9.40 -9.19 13.90
CA ASP A 60 10.18 -8.40 14.83
C ASP A 60 9.71 -6.92 14.85
N ASP A 61 10.17 -6.18 15.85
CA ASP A 61 9.75 -4.79 16.07
C ASP A 61 10.09 -3.88 14.87
N GLU A 62 11.26 -4.09 14.24
CA GLU A 62 11.72 -3.31 13.09
C GLU A 62 10.79 -3.48 11.89
N ARG A 63 10.47 -4.73 11.55
CA ARG A 63 9.55 -5.06 10.45
C ARG A 63 8.12 -4.62 10.75
N ALA A 64 7.68 -4.75 12.00
CA ALA A 64 6.37 -4.29 12.42
C ALA A 64 6.24 -2.77 12.28
N ASP A 65 7.27 -2.02 12.67
CA ASP A 65 7.31 -0.56 12.53
C ASP A 65 7.38 -0.13 11.07
N ALA A 66 8.16 -0.83 10.23
CA ALA A 66 8.22 -0.59 8.80
C ALA A 66 6.83 -0.74 8.14
N LEU A 67 6.08 -1.81 8.48
CA LEU A 67 4.70 -1.99 7.97
C LEU A 67 3.72 -0.94 8.50
N ARG A 68 3.85 -0.51 9.77
CA ARG A 68 3.00 0.57 10.33
C ARG A 68 3.22 1.88 9.61
N LEU A 69 4.47 2.26 9.40
CA LEU A 69 4.86 3.46 8.67
C LEU A 69 4.39 3.37 7.21
N GLY A 70 4.67 2.23 6.58
CA GLY A 70 4.20 1.93 5.23
C GLY A 70 2.70 2.16 5.12
N LEU A 71 1.88 1.51 5.95
CA LEU A 71 0.42 1.68 5.94
C LEU A 71 -0.04 3.14 6.18
N ALA A 72 0.69 3.90 6.99
CA ALA A 72 0.34 5.30 7.28
C ALA A 72 0.58 6.26 6.11
N ASP A 73 1.47 5.92 5.18
CA ASP A 73 1.77 6.72 3.98
C ASP A 73 0.69 6.62 2.90
N TYR A 74 -0.21 5.62 2.99
CA TYR A 74 -1.29 5.42 2.03
C TYR A 74 -2.61 6.03 2.53
N ALA A 75 -3.30 6.75 1.64
CA ALA A 75 -4.65 7.20 1.94
C ALA A 75 -5.63 6.00 1.90
N LEU A 76 -6.49 5.88 2.90
CA LEU A 76 -7.54 4.86 2.89
C LEU A 76 -8.63 5.29 1.90
N LEU A 77 -8.88 4.48 0.88
CA LEU A 77 -10.06 4.66 0.03
C LEU A 77 -11.30 4.33 0.86
N PRO A 78 -12.27 5.26 1.00
CA PRO A 78 -13.55 4.95 1.60
C PRO A 78 -14.18 3.77 0.86
N ALA A 79 -14.82 2.87 1.59
CA ALA A 79 -15.36 1.62 1.02
C ALA A 79 -16.46 1.82 -0.04
N ARG A 80 -16.85 3.07 -0.36
CA ARG A 80 -17.91 3.41 -1.30
C ARG A 80 -17.33 4.09 -2.53
N VAL A 81 -17.73 3.58 -3.71
CA VAL A 81 -17.34 4.09 -5.02
C VAL A 81 -17.79 5.54 -5.22
N GLU A 82 -18.89 5.95 -4.56
CA GLU A 82 -19.41 7.31 -4.61
C GLU A 82 -18.44 8.38 -4.08
N ASP A 83 -17.50 8.01 -3.20
CA ASP A 83 -16.58 8.95 -2.53
C ASP A 83 -15.33 9.27 -3.38
N ILE A 84 -15.16 8.60 -4.53
CA ILE A 84 -13.99 8.74 -5.42
C ILE A 84 -14.29 9.70 -6.59
N VAL A 85 -15.57 9.93 -6.89
CA VAL A 85 -16.04 10.77 -8.00
C VAL A 85 -16.51 12.10 -7.44
N THR A 86 -15.58 13.03 -7.22
CA THR A 86 -15.92 14.46 -7.17
C THR A 86 -15.46 15.11 -8.46
N GLU A 87 -16.43 15.71 -9.17
CA GLU A 87 -16.29 16.44 -10.44
C GLU A 87 -15.16 17.49 -10.46
#